data_AF-A0A7W9LZB7-F1
#
_entry.id   AF-A0A7W9LZB7-F1
#
_cell.length_a   1.000
_cell.length_b   1.000
_cell.length_c   1.000
_cell.angle_alpha   90.00
_cell.angle_beta   90.00
_cell.angle_gamma   90.00
#
_symmetry.space_group_name_H-M   'P 1'
#
loop_
_entity.id
_entity.type
_entity.pdbx_description
1 polymer ?
#
loop_
_entity_poly.entity_id
_entity_poly.type
_entity_poly.pdbx_seq_one_letter_code
_entity_poly.pdbx_strand_id
1 'polypeptide(L)'
;MGSRTILVDIDANTSPSVMAGVGLYASVSTYDQKSDPERQVARLSEWSAKASHRVMRVESEIASFHARLYGRHTARNRAEKAPEAAATDD
;
A
#
# COMPACT_ATOMS: atom_id res chain seq x y z
N MET A 1 14.13 -3.59 3.12
CA MET A 1 12.67 -3.61 2.88
C MET A 1 12.45 -3.40 1.40
N GLY A 2 12.15 -4.45 0.63
CA GLY A 2 12.05 -4.40 -0.82
C GLY A 2 10.92 -3.48 -1.30
N SER A 3 11.16 -2.76 -2.38
CA SER A 3 10.15 -1.96 -3.08
C SER A 3 9.00 -2.88 -3.50
N ARG A 4 7.83 -2.77 -2.86
CA ARG A 4 6.61 -3.44 -3.31
C ARG A 4 6.01 -2.65 -4.48
N THR A 5 6.51 -2.90 -5.68
CA THR A 5 5.96 -2.30 -6.90
C THR A 5 4.80 -3.17 -7.39
N ILE A 6 3.62 -2.57 -7.53
CA ILE A 6 2.48 -3.19 -8.18
C ILE A 6 2.46 -2.68 -9.62
N LEU A 7 2.53 -3.59 -10.59
CA LEU A 7 2.32 -3.26 -12.00
C LEU A 7 0.81 -3.28 -12.27
N VAL A 8 0.29 -2.16 -12.77
CA VAL A 8 -1.13 -2.01 -13.11
C VAL A 8 -1.24 -1.87 -14.61
N ASP A 9 -1.92 -2.82 -15.25
CA ASP A 9 -2.37 -2.70 -16.62
C ASP A 9 -3.73 -1.99 -16.62
N ILE A 10 -3.77 -0.77 -17.16
CA ILE A 10 -4.97 0.08 -17.20
C ILE A 10 -5.97 -0.38 -18.26
N ASP A 11 -5.52 -1.10 -19.28
CA ASP A 11 -6.32 -1.55 -20.42
C ASP A 11 -6.75 -3.02 -20.27
N ALA A 12 -6.31 -3.69 -19.19
CA ALA A 12 -6.71 -5.07 -18.88
C ALA A 12 -8.24 -5.25 -18.82
N ASN A 13 -8.99 -4.21 -18.47
CA ASN A 13 -10.45 -4.25 -18.42
C ASN A 13 -11.13 -4.07 -19.79
N THR A 14 -10.40 -3.64 -20.83
CA THR A 14 -10.94 -3.41 -22.19
C THR A 14 -10.59 -4.56 -23.15
N SER A 15 -9.67 -5.44 -22.77
CA SER A 15 -9.26 -6.59 -23.57
C SER A 15 -10.10 -7.85 -23.28
N PRO A 16 -10.74 -8.48 -24.28
CA PRO A 16 -11.60 -9.66 -24.10
C PRO A 16 -10.85 -10.97 -23.83
N SER A 17 -9.60 -10.93 -23.36
CA SER A 17 -8.89 -12.15 -22.96
C SER A 17 -7.95 -11.89 -21.78
N VAL A 18 -8.37 -12.27 -20.57
CA VAL A 18 -7.45 -12.84 -19.58
C VAL A 18 -8.20 -13.92 -18.81
N MET A 19 -7.88 -15.18 -19.11
CA MET A 19 -8.37 -16.39 -18.43
C MET A 19 -7.85 -16.54 -16.99
N ALA A 20 -7.35 -15.46 -16.39
CA ALA A 20 -6.90 -15.38 -15.01
C ALA A 20 -7.66 -14.23 -14.36
N GLY A 21 -8.42 -14.52 -13.30
CA GLY A 21 -9.27 -13.53 -12.65
C GLY A 21 -8.51 -12.31 -12.09
N VAL A 22 -9.24 -11.38 -11.50
CA VAL A 22 -8.69 -10.13 -10.96
C VAL A 22 -8.23 -10.28 -9.50
N GLY A 23 -7.18 -9.56 -9.14
CA GLY A 23 -6.80 -9.30 -7.75
C GLY A 23 -7.34 -7.95 -7.29
N LEU A 24 -7.93 -7.88 -6.10
CA LEU A 24 -8.40 -6.64 -5.49
C LEU A 24 -7.39 -6.18 -4.44
N TYR A 25 -7.01 -4.90 -4.48
CA TYR A 25 -6.11 -4.28 -3.51
C TYR A 25 -6.71 -2.98 -2.99
N ALA A 26 -6.82 -2.85 -1.68
CA ALA A 26 -7.32 -1.64 -1.01
C ALA A 26 -6.30 -1.15 0.03
N SER A 27 -5.91 0.12 -0.03
CA SER A 27 -4.98 0.71 0.94
C SER A 27 -5.56 2.00 1.52
N VAL A 28 -5.57 2.15 2.85
CA VAL A 28 -6.01 3.39 3.50
C VAL A 28 -4.94 3.98 4.39
N SER A 29 -4.90 5.31 4.46
CA SER A 29 -3.99 6.01 5.36
C SER A 29 -4.46 5.86 6.82
N THR A 30 -3.56 5.71 7.78
CA THR A 30 -3.90 5.74 9.22
C THR A 30 -4.56 7.07 9.63
N TYR A 31 -4.34 8.13 8.84
CA TYR A 31 -4.98 9.43 9.00
C TYR A 31 -6.45 9.44 8.53
N ASP A 32 -6.77 8.70 7.45
CA ASP A 32 -8.07 8.73 6.77
C ASP A 32 -8.96 7.54 7.16
N GLN A 33 -9.04 7.22 8.46
CA GLN A 33 -9.95 6.22 9.05
C GLN A 33 -9.47 4.75 8.98
N LYS A 34 -8.97 4.26 10.12
CA LYS A 34 -8.61 2.85 10.38
C LYS A 34 -9.72 1.83 10.09
N SER A 35 -10.98 2.26 9.96
CA SER A 35 -12.16 1.40 9.76
C SER A 35 -12.72 1.41 8.33
N ASP A 36 -12.10 2.11 7.38
CA ASP A 36 -12.56 2.15 5.97
C ASP A 36 -12.05 1.02 5.02
N PRO A 37 -11.07 0.14 5.34
CA PRO A 37 -10.63 -0.89 4.39
C PRO A 37 -11.75 -1.82 3.91
N GLU A 38 -12.64 -2.22 4.81
CA GLU A 38 -13.74 -3.14 4.54
C GLU A 38 -14.77 -2.53 3.57
N ARG A 39 -15.05 -1.23 3.69
CA ARG A 39 -15.94 -0.51 2.76
C ARG A 39 -15.35 -0.43 1.36
N GLN A 40 -14.04 -0.23 1.25
CA GLN A 40 -13.36 -0.21 -0.04
C GLN A 40 -13.32 -1.60 -0.69
N VAL A 41 -13.04 -2.64 0.09
CA VAL A 41 -13.11 -4.03 -0.37
C VAL A 41 -14.52 -4.38 -0.85
N ALA A 42 -15.56 -3.99 -0.12
CA ALA A 42 -16.94 -4.22 -0.51
C ALA A 42 -17.26 -3.54 -1.86
N ARG A 43 -16.87 -2.27 -2.03
CA ARG A 43 -17.06 -1.53 -3.28
C ARG A 43 -16.32 -2.18 -4.47
N LEU A 44 -15.07 -2.62 -4.27
CA LEU A 44 -14.29 -3.30 -5.30
C LEU A 44 -14.90 -4.66 -5.67
N SER A 45 -15.44 -5.37 -4.68
CA SER A 45 -16.12 -6.65 -4.89
C SER A 45 -17.41 -6.48 -5.71
N GLU A 46 -18.20 -5.44 -5.42
CA GLU A 46 -19.38 -5.09 -6.22
C GLU A 46 -19.03 -4.73 -7.66
N TRP A 47 -17.95 -3.96 -7.87
CA TRP A 47 -17.45 -3.65 -9.21
C TRP A 47 -17.06 -4.91 -9.97
N SER A 48 -16.31 -5.82 -9.32
CA SER A 48 -15.89 -7.09 -9.92
C SER A 48 -17.10 -7.96 -10.31
N ALA A 49 -18.12 -8.01 -9.45
CA ALA A 49 -19.34 -8.74 -9.72
C ALA A 49 -20.10 -8.17 -10.93
N LYS A 50 -20.20 -6.84 -11.06
CA LYS A 50 -20.83 -6.17 -12.21
C LYS A 50 -20.09 -6.43 -13.52
N ALA A 51 -18.76 -6.49 -13.47
CA ALA A 51 -17.92 -6.74 -14.63
C ALA A 51 -17.74 -8.23 -14.97
N SER A 52 -18.37 -9.14 -14.21
CA SER A 52 -18.20 -10.60 -14.32
C SER A 52 -16.75 -11.08 -14.17
N HIS A 53 -15.93 -10.33 -13.43
CA HIS A 53 -14.54 -10.69 -13.16
C HIS A 53 -14.49 -11.69 -11.99
N ARG A 54 -13.80 -12.82 -12.20
CA ARG A 54 -13.50 -13.77 -11.12
C ARG A 54 -12.50 -13.16 -10.16
N VAL A 55 -12.84 -13.00 -8.88
CA VAL A 55 -11.88 -12.52 -7.86
C VAL A 55 -10.96 -13.68 -7.43
N MET A 56 -9.65 -13.51 -7.59
CA MET A 56 -8.65 -14.53 -7.22
C MET A 56 -8.04 -14.29 -5.84
N ARG A 57 -7.84 -13.01 -5.48
CA ARG A 57 -7.24 -12.60 -4.22
C ARG A 57 -7.74 -11.20 -3.84
N VAL A 58 -7.90 -10.97 -2.56
CA VAL A 58 -8.19 -9.66 -1.98
C VAL A 58 -7.12 -9.38 -0.93
N GLU A 59 -6.44 -8.25 -1.05
CA GLU A 59 -5.52 -7.76 -0.03
C GLU A 59 -5.92 -6.35 0.40
N SER A 60 -5.84 -6.09 1.71
CA SER A 60 -6.05 -4.75 2.25
C SER A 60 -4.94 -4.36 3.21
N GLU A 61 -4.54 -3.10 3.17
CA GLU A 61 -3.53 -2.57 4.09
C GLU A 61 -3.94 -1.21 4.67
N ILE A 62 -3.49 -0.95 5.90
CA ILE A 62 -3.56 0.36 6.55
C ILE A 62 -2.13 0.88 6.68
N ALA A 63 -1.81 1.95 5.96
CA ALA A 63 -0.46 2.52 5.92
C ALA A 63 -0.44 3.93 6.52
N SER A 64 0.58 4.30 7.29
CA SER A 64 0.73 5.68 7.76
C SER A 64 1.67 6.44 6.84
N PHE A 65 1.16 7.47 6.13
CA PHE A 65 2.02 8.36 5.36
C PHE A 65 3.06 9.06 6.26
N HIS A 66 2.63 9.53 7.44
CA HIS A 66 3.51 10.17 8.43
C HIS A 66 4.60 9.22 8.93
N ALA A 67 4.28 7.97 9.28
CA ALA A 67 5.28 7.00 9.71
C ALA A 67 6.25 6.66 8.58
N ARG A 68 5.79 6.63 7.33
CA ARG A 68 6.64 6.32 6.18
C ARG A 68 7.57 7.49 5.82
N LEU A 69 7.08 8.73 5.86
CA LEU A 69 7.85 9.92 5.54
C LEU A 69 8.73 10.36 6.70
N TYR A 70 8.15 10.58 7.89
CA TYR A 70 8.87 11.04 9.06
C TYR A 70 9.66 9.92 9.73
N GLY A 71 9.23 8.65 9.71
CA GLY A 71 10.07 7.56 10.23
C GLY A 71 11.40 7.45 9.50
N ARG A 72 11.41 7.67 8.17
CA ARG A 72 12.64 7.73 7.37
C ARG A 72 13.46 8.97 7.65
N HIS A 73 12.82 10.14 7.77
CA HIS A 73 13.52 11.40 8.10
C HIS A 73 14.15 11.36 9.50
N THR A 74 13.41 10.90 10.51
CA THR A 74 13.91 10.75 11.88
C THR A 74 15.02 9.71 11.99
N ALA A 75 14.89 8.58 11.28
CA ALA A 75 15.96 7.57 11.21
C ALA A 75 17.23 8.14 10.55
N ARG A 76 17.07 8.92 9.48
CA ARG A 76 18.17 9.59 8.79
C ARG A 76 18.84 10.63 9.69
N ASN A 77 18.08 11.52 10.30
CA ASN A 77 18.63 12.55 11.20
C ASN A 77 19.32 11.92 12.43
N ARG A 78 18.83 10.77 12.93
CA ARG A 78 19.49 10.03 14.01
C ARG A 78 20.79 9.37 13.55
N ALA A 79 20.83 8.83 12.33
CA ALA A 79 22.05 8.27 11.76
C ALA A 79 23.10 9.36 11.48
N GLU A 80 22.67 10.55 11.06
CA GLU A 80 23.54 11.72 10.84
C GLU A 80 24.07 12.32 12.16
N LYS A 81 23.33 12.21 13.26
CA LYS A 81 23.77 12.67 14.61
C LYS A 81 24.52 11.61 15.43
N ALA A 82 24.45 10.33 15.05
CA ALA A 82 25.15 9.25 15.72
C ALA A 82 26.70 9.38 15.78
N PRO A 83 27.40 9.94 14.77
CA PRO A 83 28.86 10.08 14.86
C PRO A 83 29.32 11.17 15.85
N GLU A 84 28.45 12.09 16.29
CA GLU A 84 28.82 13.20 17.16
C GLU A 84 28.76 12.83 18.66
N ALA A 85 27.92 11.84 19.03
CA ALA A 85 27.77 11.39 20.41
C ALA A 85 28.89 10.45 20.90
N ALA A 86 29.84 10.08 20.04
CA ALA A 86 30.97 9.22 20.37
C ALA A 86 32.30 10.00 20.54
N ALA A 87 32.27 11.34 20.49
CA ALA A 87 33.46 12.19 20.49
C ALA A 87 33.60 13.08 21.75
N THR A 88 32.86 12.79 22.82
CA THR A 88 33.04 13.45 24.13
C THR A 88 33.28 12.41 25.21
N ASP A 89 34.52 11.97 25.32
CA ASP A 89 35.11 11.36 26.51
C ASP A 89 36.62 11.61 26.44
N ASP A 90 37.07 12.73 27.04
CA ASP A 90 38.48 13.07 27.31
C ASP A 90 38.53 13.83 28.64
#